data_AF-W4FRH7-F1
#
_entry.id   AF-W4FRH7-F1
#
_cell.length_a   1.000
_cell.length_b   1.000
_cell.length_c   1.000
_cell.angle_alpha   90.00
_cell.angle_beta   90.00
_cell.angle_gamma   90.00
#
_symmetry.space_group_name_H-M   'P 1'
#
loop_
_entity.id
_entity.type
_entity.pdbx_description
1 polymer ?
#
loop_
_entity_poly.entity_id
_entity_poly.type
_entity_poly.pdbx_seq_one_letter_code
_entity_poly.pdbx_strand_id
1 'polypeptide(L)'
;MCQPTCMLLLADGSTIGGFHIASDSCSSKQHTNSPIRLTACVVLEPDGHCYSYLSSETLSTSLTVQRFTCASAPSAHIPLLRPVLAFRNKYSLDRPLYLHQHHLLASTLQWQVGHPCRPQGAISARWRCGTFHISRMECADGLRLQSLDGMASVTYMTQSTHFFHASFLAPVEYHGSDQHLAGRGLFTRVEQCFTRHNVPKAFAYSAQVLQHAAAAISDGRQSFAYHGGEEEPSSTNVSSCQLPGSYVVTHLPTNMAFTSRPNWTMFRPSASSTCIMSPSDVFSLCRRYPSNQASAVVATSSTLLSGLCRVEWTRTATFMAFPSQLVCVHVHVDDSAIECTRSGFFHHRRGAQDHCYTVDAIPSHPPFHPQPNVTLFYDVTDICLRAKRRCDVLTEASPADNPDAPLLLAPHQVVEEQHTPMGLFRAFGDGRVRVLFRDRAILSMDPQAKFCSLLLPSGDSITLLATAPSPQHARYRKVRY
;
A
#
# COMPACT_ATOMS: atom_id res chain seq x y z
N MET A 1 15.86 -8.38 21.66
CA MET A 1 15.46 -7.49 20.55
C MET A 1 13.95 -7.54 20.40
N CYS A 2 13.27 -6.39 20.39
CA CYS A 2 11.83 -6.33 20.12
C CYS A 2 11.58 -6.47 18.63
N GLN A 3 10.81 -7.47 18.22
CA GLN A 3 10.46 -7.67 16.81
C GLN A 3 9.02 -7.22 16.57
N PRO A 4 8.76 -6.40 15.53
CA PRO A 4 7.40 -6.06 15.17
C PRO A 4 6.66 -7.31 14.68
N THR A 5 5.41 -7.42 15.07
CA THR A 5 4.50 -8.52 14.69
C THR A 5 3.53 -8.08 13.62
N CYS A 6 3.01 -6.85 13.75
CA CYS A 6 2.13 -6.20 12.80
C CYS A 6 2.30 -4.69 12.89
N MET A 7 2.08 -3.98 11.79
CA MET A 7 1.92 -2.53 11.81
C MET A 7 0.71 -2.14 10.96
N LEU A 8 -0.03 -1.13 11.40
CA LEU A 8 -1.20 -0.61 10.69
C LEU A 8 -1.05 0.89 10.52
N LEU A 9 -1.37 1.39 9.34
CA LEU A 9 -1.58 2.80 9.04
C LEU A 9 -3.06 3.00 8.74
N LEU A 10 -3.71 3.86 9.51
CA LEU A 10 -5.12 4.19 9.38
C LEU A 10 -5.33 5.37 8.42
N ALA A 11 -6.57 5.56 7.98
CA ALA A 11 -6.96 6.59 7.02
C ALA A 11 -6.73 8.02 7.54
N ASP A 12 -6.89 8.21 8.85
CA ASP A 12 -6.59 9.46 9.54
C ASP A 12 -5.08 9.70 9.69
N GLY A 13 -4.21 8.76 9.32
CA GLY A 13 -2.76 8.83 9.48
C GLY A 13 -2.22 8.23 10.78
N SER A 14 -3.08 7.83 11.71
CA SER A 14 -2.68 7.16 12.94
C SER A 14 -1.97 5.85 12.61
N THR A 15 -0.91 5.53 13.35
CA THR A 15 -0.09 4.33 13.09
C THR A 15 -0.03 3.45 14.32
N ILE A 16 -0.31 2.16 14.19
CA ILE A 16 -0.29 1.19 15.28
C ILE A 16 0.82 0.18 15.02
N GLY A 17 1.69 -0.07 16.00
CA GLY A 17 2.72 -1.11 15.94
C GLY A 17 2.56 -2.11 17.07
N GLY A 18 2.48 -3.39 16.75
CA GLY A 18 2.48 -4.50 17.70
C GLY A 18 3.86 -5.15 17.80
N PHE A 19 4.27 -5.52 19.02
CA PHE A 19 5.61 -6.05 19.29
C PHE A 19 5.57 -7.22 20.27
N HIS A 20 6.46 -8.19 20.05
CA HIS A 20 6.83 -9.15 21.09
C HIS A 20 8.03 -8.64 21.88
N ILE A 21 7.86 -8.57 23.19
CA ILE A 21 8.91 -8.30 24.17
C ILE A 21 9.33 -9.63 24.79
N ALA A 22 10.63 -9.89 24.83
CA ALA A 22 11.19 -11.04 25.53
C ALA A 22 10.99 -10.84 27.03
N SER A 23 10.47 -11.85 27.73
CA SER A 23 10.46 -11.85 29.20
C SER A 23 11.90 -11.95 29.71
N ASP A 24 12.27 -11.14 30.71
CA ASP A 24 13.59 -11.23 31.33
C ASP A 24 13.89 -12.65 31.82
N SER A 25 15.03 -13.19 31.42
CA SER A 25 15.49 -14.55 31.73
C SER A 25 15.78 -14.78 33.23
N CYS A 26 15.67 -13.75 34.07
CA CYS A 26 15.90 -13.86 35.52
C CYS A 26 14.69 -14.37 36.34
N SER A 27 13.51 -14.50 35.73
CA SER A 27 12.29 -15.00 36.41
C SER A 27 12.03 -16.50 36.24
N SER A 28 12.82 -17.22 35.44
CA SER A 28 12.55 -18.63 35.12
C SER A 28 13.18 -19.59 36.14
N LYS A 29 12.65 -19.61 37.36
CA LYS A 29 12.58 -20.87 38.13
C LYS A 29 11.14 -21.32 38.09
N GLN A 30 10.90 -22.48 37.47
CA GLN A 30 9.62 -23.19 37.38
C GLN A 30 8.59 -22.57 36.43
N HIS A 31 8.56 -23.03 35.18
CA HIS A 31 7.35 -23.64 34.58
C HIS A 31 7.68 -24.15 33.16
N THR A 32 7.30 -25.39 32.89
CA THR A 32 7.49 -26.14 31.64
C THR A 32 6.59 -25.69 30.48
N ASN A 33 6.11 -24.45 30.49
CA ASN A 33 5.31 -23.89 29.41
C ASN A 33 6.15 -22.85 28.66
N SER A 34 6.08 -22.87 27.32
CA SER A 34 6.73 -21.89 26.44
C SER A 34 6.60 -20.47 27.00
N PRO A 35 7.68 -19.65 27.02
CA PRO A 35 7.66 -18.35 27.66
C PRO A 35 6.54 -17.49 27.07
N ILE A 36 5.63 -17.03 27.93
CA ILE A 36 4.55 -16.12 27.55
C ILE A 36 5.21 -14.84 27.06
N ARG A 37 5.26 -14.64 25.74
CA ARG A 37 5.81 -13.42 25.14
C ARG A 37 4.92 -12.25 25.52
N LEU A 38 5.48 -11.28 26.24
CA LEU A 38 4.78 -10.04 26.56
C LEU A 38 4.52 -9.28 25.25
N THR A 39 3.27 -8.88 25.02
CA THR A 39 2.91 -8.04 23.87
C THR A 39 2.90 -6.59 24.30
N ALA A 40 3.52 -5.73 23.50
CA ALA A 40 3.39 -4.28 23.63
C ALA A 40 2.88 -3.69 22.33
N CYS A 41 2.10 -2.62 22.45
CA CYS A 41 1.57 -1.88 21.31
C CYS A 41 1.92 -0.40 21.45
N VAL A 42 2.30 0.21 20.34
CA VAL A 42 2.54 1.65 20.22
C VAL A 42 1.48 2.20 19.29
N VAL A 43 0.75 3.23 19.74
CA VAL A 43 -0.26 3.92 18.95
C VAL A 43 0.20 5.35 18.73
N LEU A 44 0.67 5.64 17.52
CA LEU A 44 1.18 6.93 17.09
C LEU A 44 0.06 7.77 16.49
N GLU A 45 -0.03 9.03 16.90
CA GLU A 45 -0.99 9.98 16.34
C GLU A 45 -0.66 10.36 14.89
N PRO A 46 -1.64 10.88 14.11
CA PRO A 46 -1.47 11.18 12.68
C PRO A 46 -0.25 12.01 12.31
N ASP A 47 0.08 13.01 13.12
CA ASP A 47 1.18 13.93 12.84
C ASP A 47 2.53 13.39 13.35
N GLY A 48 2.54 12.29 14.10
CA GLY A 48 3.75 11.64 14.59
C GLY A 48 4.38 12.30 15.83
N HIS A 49 3.77 13.35 16.40
CA HIS A 49 4.32 14.08 17.56
C HIS A 49 4.09 13.39 18.90
N CYS A 50 3.02 12.61 19.00
CA CYS A 50 2.58 11.97 20.24
C CYS A 50 2.25 10.50 19.99
N TYR A 51 2.44 9.69 21.03
CA TYR A 51 2.06 8.29 21.00
C TYR A 51 1.55 7.80 22.35
N SER A 52 0.78 6.72 22.33
CA SER A 52 0.35 5.97 23.50
C SER A 52 1.05 4.62 23.53
N TYR A 53 1.45 4.18 24.71
CA TYR A 53 2.04 2.85 24.92
C TYR A 53 1.04 1.95 25.65
N LEU A 54 0.80 0.76 25.10
CA LEU A 54 -0.14 -0.21 25.64
C LEU A 54 0.59 -1.54 25.92
N SER A 55 0.53 -1.98 27.17
CA SER A 55 0.95 -3.30 27.64
C SER A 55 -0.15 -3.96 28.47
N SER A 56 -0.01 -5.26 28.74
CA SER A 56 -0.91 -5.98 29.65
C SER A 56 -1.02 -5.32 31.03
N GLU A 57 0.08 -4.77 31.54
CA GLU A 57 0.14 -4.06 32.82
C GLU A 57 -0.64 -2.73 32.77
N THR A 58 -0.44 -1.94 31.72
CA THR A 58 -1.16 -0.65 31.56
C THR A 58 -2.66 -0.84 31.40
N LEU A 59 -3.10 -1.96 30.81
CA LEU A 59 -4.51 -2.29 30.67
C LEU A 59 -5.14 -2.79 31.98
N SER A 60 -4.36 -3.48 32.82
CA SER A 60 -4.83 -4.00 34.11
C SER A 60 -5.05 -2.91 35.17
N THR A 61 -4.38 -1.76 35.04
CA THR A 61 -4.41 -0.66 36.02
C THR A 61 -5.40 0.47 35.67
N SER A 62 -6.14 0.33 34.57
CA SER A 62 -7.46 0.91 34.26
C SER A 62 -7.81 2.35 34.75
N LEU A 63 -6.88 3.31 34.79
CA LEU A 63 -7.28 4.71 35.03
C LEU A 63 -6.66 5.77 34.12
N THR A 64 -5.51 5.55 33.47
CA THR A 64 -5.06 6.46 32.38
C THR A 64 -4.10 5.74 31.42
N VAL A 65 -4.48 5.63 30.14
CA VAL A 65 -3.49 5.34 29.09
C VAL A 65 -2.56 6.54 29.00
N GLN A 66 -1.28 6.32 29.32
CA GLN A 66 -0.29 7.39 29.29
C GLN A 66 0.08 7.75 27.85
N ARG A 67 0.09 9.06 27.58
CA ARG A 67 0.57 9.63 26.33
C ARG A 67 1.94 10.24 26.54
N PHE A 68 2.78 10.06 25.53
CA PHE A 68 4.14 10.56 25.49
C PHE A 68 4.33 11.40 24.24
N THR A 69 5.15 12.44 24.33
CA THR A 69 5.65 13.08 23.12
C THR A 69 6.76 12.22 22.52
N CYS A 70 6.85 12.17 21.20
CA CYS A 70 7.90 11.45 20.51
C CYS A 70 9.28 12.08 20.79
N ALA A 71 9.36 13.40 20.92
CA ALA A 71 10.62 14.09 21.25
C ALA A 71 11.17 13.66 22.63
N SER A 72 10.29 13.48 23.62
CA SER A 72 10.63 13.09 24.99
C SER A 72 10.35 11.60 25.30
N ALA A 73 10.42 10.73 24.30
CA ALA A 73 10.09 9.32 24.48
C ALA A 73 11.07 8.64 25.48
N PRO A 74 10.58 7.86 26.47
CA PRO A 74 11.44 7.07 27.35
C PRO A 74 12.36 6.14 26.56
N SER A 75 13.59 5.93 27.04
CA SER A 75 14.60 5.13 26.37
C SER A 75 14.13 3.70 26.04
N ALA A 76 13.31 3.11 26.91
CA ALA A 76 12.70 1.80 26.71
C ALA A 76 11.71 1.74 25.53
N HIS A 77 11.08 2.86 25.17
CA HIS A 77 10.10 2.94 24.09
C HIS A 77 10.73 3.24 22.73
N ILE A 78 11.92 3.85 22.69
CA ILE A 78 12.59 4.23 21.44
C ILE A 78 12.72 3.04 20.46
N PRO A 79 13.18 1.84 20.87
CA PRO A 79 13.32 0.71 19.95
C PRO A 79 11.98 0.25 19.34
N LEU A 80 10.86 0.52 20.01
CA LEU A 80 9.51 0.23 19.52
C LEU A 80 8.98 1.37 18.63
N LEU A 81 9.26 2.62 19.00
CA LEU A 81 8.77 3.80 18.29
C LEU A 81 9.48 4.02 16.95
N ARG A 82 10.79 3.75 16.87
CA ARG A 82 11.60 3.88 15.63
C ARG A 82 10.98 3.16 14.43
N PRO A 83 10.66 1.85 14.49
CA PRO A 83 10.06 1.15 13.36
C PRO A 83 8.64 1.66 13.03
N VAL A 84 7.87 2.14 14.01
CA VAL A 84 6.53 2.74 13.78
C VAL A 84 6.65 4.06 13.02
N LEU A 85 7.58 4.94 13.41
CA LEU A 85 7.86 6.20 12.71
C LEU A 85 8.38 5.95 11.29
N ALA A 86 9.29 4.99 11.12
CA ALA A 86 9.79 4.60 9.80
C ALA A 86 8.67 4.07 8.90
N PHE A 87 7.81 3.20 9.44
CA PHE A 87 6.64 2.67 8.73
C PHE A 87 5.65 3.78 8.34
N ARG A 88 5.32 4.69 9.26
CA ARG A 88 4.50 5.87 8.97
C ARG A 88 5.11 6.69 7.83
N ASN A 89 6.37 7.10 7.95
CA ASN A 89 7.03 7.94 6.96
C ASN A 89 7.13 7.27 5.57
N LYS A 90 7.22 5.93 5.53
CA LYS A 90 7.29 5.14 4.30
C LYS A 90 5.98 5.05 3.52
N TYR A 91 4.84 5.02 4.22
CA TYR A 91 3.52 4.75 3.61
C TYR A 91 2.51 5.90 3.76
N SER A 92 2.75 6.86 4.66
CA SER A 92 1.89 8.05 4.85
C SER A 92 2.28 9.17 3.88
N LEU A 93 2.04 8.92 2.60
CA LEU A 93 2.55 9.70 1.48
C LEU A 93 2.04 11.15 1.41
N ASP A 94 0.80 11.38 1.86
CA ASP A 94 0.13 12.69 1.80
C ASP A 94 0.40 13.56 3.04
N ARG A 95 1.24 13.09 3.97
CA ARG A 95 1.50 13.78 5.23
C ARG A 95 2.95 14.20 5.35
N PRO A 96 3.22 15.26 6.14
CA PRO A 96 4.57 15.61 6.49
C PRO A 96 5.31 14.49 7.22
N LEU A 97 6.62 14.46 7.02
CA LEU A 97 7.51 13.54 7.69
C LEU A 97 7.69 13.94 9.15
N TYR A 98 7.82 12.95 10.01
CA TYR A 98 8.32 13.15 11.36
C TYR A 98 9.73 12.57 11.47
N LEU A 99 10.75 13.43 11.43
CA LEU A 99 12.15 13.04 11.57
C LEU A 99 12.76 13.81 12.74
N HIS A 100 13.03 13.09 13.81
CA HIS A 100 13.72 13.62 14.98
C HIS A 100 14.98 12.80 15.21
N GLN A 101 16.12 13.47 15.42
CA GLN A 101 17.46 12.85 15.50
C GLN A 101 17.50 11.66 16.50
N HIS A 102 16.84 11.81 17.64
CA HIS A 102 16.70 10.78 18.69
C HIS A 102 16.21 9.40 18.19
N HIS A 103 15.38 9.40 17.15
CA HIS A 103 14.78 8.19 16.56
C HIS A 103 15.54 7.69 15.34
N LEU A 104 16.55 8.40 14.87
CA LEU A 104 17.36 8.01 13.73
C LEU A 104 18.65 7.33 14.20
N LEU A 105 19.17 6.41 13.37
CA LEU A 105 20.46 5.80 13.64
C LEU A 105 21.56 6.80 13.25
N ALA A 106 22.62 6.87 14.04
CA ALA A 106 23.76 7.74 13.72
C ALA A 106 24.34 7.45 12.33
N SER A 107 24.30 6.18 11.90
CA SER A 107 24.77 5.73 10.58
C SER A 107 23.95 6.26 9.40
N THR A 108 22.70 6.69 9.62
CA THR A 108 21.82 7.21 8.57
C THR A 108 21.84 8.74 8.48
N LEU A 109 22.60 9.39 9.34
CA LEU A 109 22.71 10.85 9.43
C LEU A 109 23.96 11.34 8.71
N GLN A 110 23.81 12.34 7.86
CA GLN A 110 24.89 12.91 7.08
C GLN A 110 24.86 14.43 7.14
N TRP A 111 26.01 15.01 7.43
CA TRP A 111 26.18 16.45 7.42
C TRP A 111 26.45 16.96 6.00
N GLN A 112 25.75 18.01 5.60
CA GLN A 112 26.00 18.69 4.33
C GLN A 112 26.27 20.19 4.56
N VAL A 113 27.24 20.72 3.80
CA VAL A 113 27.71 22.10 3.84
C VAL A 113 27.27 22.80 2.56
N GLY A 114 26.86 24.07 2.64
CA GLY A 114 26.71 24.92 1.45
C GLY A 114 25.36 24.84 0.73
N HIS A 115 24.39 24.08 1.23
CA HIS A 115 23.03 24.15 0.72
C HIS A 115 22.35 25.40 1.30
N PRO A 116 21.67 26.26 0.51
CA PRO A 116 20.91 27.39 1.02
C PRO A 116 19.63 26.86 1.71
N CYS A 117 19.82 26.17 2.82
CA CYS A 117 18.77 25.61 3.63
C CYS A 117 18.17 26.73 4.45
N ARG A 118 17.07 27.28 3.95
CA ARG A 118 16.20 28.08 4.81
C ARG A 118 15.72 27.18 5.96
N PRO A 119 15.64 27.71 7.20
CA PRO A 119 15.19 26.94 8.37
C PRO A 119 13.77 26.35 8.24
N GLN A 120 13.03 26.72 7.19
CA GLN A 120 11.67 26.26 6.87
C GLN A 120 11.52 25.84 5.38
N GLY A 121 12.62 25.70 4.64
CA GLY A 121 12.58 25.54 3.18
C GLY A 121 12.33 24.09 2.74
N ALA A 122 11.24 23.86 2.00
CA ALA A 122 11.03 22.62 1.26
C ALA A 122 12.25 22.33 0.36
N ILE A 123 12.87 21.16 0.56
CA ILE A 123 13.91 20.70 -0.37
C ILE A 123 13.23 20.46 -1.71
N SER A 124 13.88 20.87 -2.79
CA SER A 124 13.35 20.69 -4.14
C SER A 124 14.25 19.76 -4.92
N ALA A 125 13.67 18.96 -5.81
CA ALA A 125 14.39 18.08 -6.72
C ALA A 125 14.16 18.55 -8.15
N ARG A 126 15.25 18.61 -8.94
CA ARG A 126 15.18 18.93 -10.37
C ARG A 126 15.20 17.66 -11.21
N TRP A 127 14.19 17.49 -12.05
CA TRP A 127 14.05 16.35 -12.94
C TRP A 127 14.27 16.78 -14.38
N ARG A 128 15.09 16.05 -15.12
CA ARG A 128 15.31 16.28 -16.56
C ARG A 128 14.00 16.26 -17.34
N CYS A 129 13.90 17.08 -18.38
CA CYS A 129 12.85 17.04 -19.40
C CYS A 129 13.45 16.76 -20.79
N GLY A 130 12.64 16.26 -21.71
CA GLY A 130 13.02 15.98 -23.10
C GLY A 130 13.22 14.50 -23.38
N THR A 131 14.26 14.17 -24.15
CA THR A 131 14.49 12.79 -24.58
C THR A 131 15.23 11.98 -23.52
N PHE A 132 14.69 10.79 -23.26
CA PHE A 132 15.21 9.76 -22.36
C PHE A 132 15.64 8.54 -23.16
N HIS A 133 16.76 7.94 -22.75
CA HIS A 133 17.25 6.67 -23.27
C HIS A 133 17.04 5.60 -22.21
N ILE A 134 16.36 4.51 -22.57
CA ILE A 134 15.99 3.45 -21.63
C ILE A 134 17.22 2.80 -20.99
N SER A 135 18.28 2.57 -21.77
CA SER A 135 19.54 1.98 -21.28
C SER A 135 20.23 2.80 -20.17
N ARG A 136 19.90 4.09 -20.02
CA ARG A 136 20.42 4.93 -18.92
C ARG A 136 19.53 4.93 -17.68
N MET A 137 18.32 4.39 -17.80
CA MET A 137 17.34 4.29 -16.73
C MET A 137 17.34 2.89 -16.10
N GLU A 138 17.79 1.87 -16.83
CA GLU A 138 17.88 0.50 -16.33
C GLU A 138 18.76 0.38 -15.08
N CYS A 139 18.26 -0.37 -14.10
CA CYS A 139 18.96 -0.76 -12.88
C CYS A 139 18.60 -2.20 -12.53
N ALA A 140 19.28 -2.76 -11.52
CA ALA A 140 19.11 -4.17 -11.13
C ALA A 140 17.64 -4.57 -10.91
N ASP A 141 16.84 -3.70 -10.28
CA ASP A 141 15.47 -4.03 -9.87
C ASP A 141 14.39 -3.45 -10.80
N GLY A 142 14.78 -2.74 -11.87
CA GLY A 142 13.85 -2.13 -12.83
C GLY A 142 14.36 -0.83 -13.45
N LEU A 143 13.53 0.22 -13.44
CA LEU A 143 13.87 1.51 -14.05
C LEU A 143 14.00 2.60 -12.99
N ARG A 144 15.07 3.40 -13.05
CA ARG A 144 15.36 4.45 -12.09
C ARG A 144 15.50 5.80 -12.77
N LEU A 145 14.88 6.81 -12.18
CA LEU A 145 15.09 8.21 -12.48
C LEU A 145 15.75 8.89 -11.29
N GLN A 146 16.88 9.56 -11.52
CA GLN A 146 17.58 10.36 -10.52
C GLN A 146 17.42 11.84 -10.81
N SER A 147 17.27 12.64 -9.75
CA SER A 147 17.25 14.09 -9.89
C SER A 147 18.65 14.62 -10.25
N LEU A 148 18.70 15.73 -10.98
CA LEU A 148 19.93 16.35 -11.48
C LEU A 148 20.86 16.85 -10.37
N ASP A 149 20.29 17.10 -9.19
CA ASP A 149 20.96 17.55 -7.97
C ASP A 149 21.29 16.40 -7.00
N GLY A 150 20.93 15.15 -7.34
CA GLY A 150 21.17 13.99 -6.48
C GLY A 150 20.32 13.95 -5.19
N MET A 151 19.34 14.85 -5.07
CA MET A 151 18.46 14.98 -3.90
C MET A 151 17.43 13.87 -3.78
N ALA A 152 16.98 13.33 -4.92
CA ALA A 152 15.96 12.29 -4.96
C ALA A 152 16.21 11.30 -6.09
N SER A 153 15.71 10.09 -5.89
CA SER A 153 15.66 9.05 -6.90
C SER A 153 14.36 8.27 -6.76
N VAL A 154 13.74 7.92 -7.88
CA VAL A 154 12.55 7.08 -7.92
C VAL A 154 12.85 5.87 -8.80
N THR A 155 12.56 4.68 -8.28
CA THR A 155 12.74 3.41 -8.99
C THR A 155 11.37 2.76 -9.17
N TYR A 156 11.03 2.42 -10.41
CA TYR A 156 9.89 1.58 -10.75
C TYR A 156 10.37 0.14 -10.89
N MET A 157 9.89 -0.73 -9.99
CA MET A 157 10.31 -2.13 -9.86
C MET A 157 9.67 -3.02 -10.93
N THR A 158 10.08 -2.86 -12.19
CA THR A 158 9.54 -3.61 -13.33
C THR A 158 9.84 -5.11 -13.28
N GLN A 159 10.86 -5.53 -12.51
CA GLN A 159 11.28 -6.92 -12.43
C GLN A 159 10.69 -7.68 -11.24
N SER A 160 10.05 -6.99 -10.28
CA SER A 160 9.49 -7.61 -9.09
C SER A 160 8.02 -7.25 -8.89
N THR A 161 7.73 -6.14 -8.22
CA THR A 161 6.40 -5.83 -7.68
C THR A 161 5.58 -4.86 -8.52
N HIS A 162 6.19 -4.20 -9.52
CA HIS A 162 5.62 -3.02 -10.19
C HIS A 162 5.27 -1.88 -9.23
N PHE A 163 5.99 -1.76 -8.10
CA PHE A 163 5.84 -0.64 -7.20
C PHE A 163 6.91 0.42 -7.48
N PHE A 164 6.66 1.62 -6.95
CA PHE A 164 7.63 2.70 -6.93
C PHE A 164 8.30 2.76 -5.56
N HIS A 165 9.62 2.87 -5.58
CA HIS A 165 10.45 3.18 -4.43
C HIS A 165 11.10 4.53 -4.64
N ALA A 166 10.72 5.51 -3.83
CA ALA A 166 11.35 6.83 -3.81
C ALA A 166 12.32 6.90 -2.64
N SER A 167 13.56 7.31 -2.92
CA SER A 167 14.59 7.61 -1.92
C SER A 167 15.01 9.06 -2.10
N PHE A 168 14.89 9.87 -1.05
CA PHE A 168 15.20 11.30 -1.11
C PHE A 168 15.82 11.82 0.19
N LEU A 169 16.57 12.92 0.07
CA LEU A 169 17.15 13.61 1.22
C LEU A 169 16.08 14.46 1.92
N ALA A 170 16.03 14.34 3.24
CA ALA A 170 15.19 15.14 4.11
C ALA A 170 16.02 15.74 5.25
N PRO A 171 15.73 16.98 5.66
CA PRO A 171 16.47 17.63 6.72
C PRO A 171 15.98 17.16 8.09
N VAL A 172 16.93 16.89 8.99
CA VAL A 172 16.67 16.45 10.36
C VAL A 172 16.90 17.60 11.33
N GLU A 173 18.00 18.32 11.19
CA GLU A 173 18.37 19.41 12.09
C GLU A 173 19.18 20.45 11.31
N TYR A 174 19.07 21.71 11.72
CA TYR A 174 19.80 22.81 11.11
C TYR A 174 20.63 23.51 12.16
N HIS A 175 21.92 23.70 11.86
CA HIS A 175 22.80 24.60 12.60
C HIS A 175 23.17 25.75 11.68
N GLY A 176 22.40 26.84 11.79
CA GLY A 176 22.82 28.14 11.29
C GLY A 176 23.58 28.87 12.39
N SER A 177 24.82 29.28 12.13
CA SER A 177 25.41 30.36 12.91
C SER A 177 24.82 31.67 12.38
N ASP A 178 24.26 32.49 13.27
CA ASP A 178 24.05 33.89 12.97
C ASP A 178 25.41 34.47 12.53
N GLN A 179 25.44 35.09 11.35
CA GLN A 179 26.59 35.69 10.66
C GLN A 179 27.37 34.77 9.68
N HIS A 180 27.13 35.04 8.39
CA HIS A 180 28.04 34.94 7.23
C HIS A 180 28.79 33.63 6.88
N LEU A 181 28.69 32.55 7.66
CA LEU A 181 29.22 31.24 7.27
C LEU A 181 28.12 30.37 6.67
N ALA A 182 28.46 29.62 5.60
CA ALA A 182 27.55 28.67 4.97
C ALA A 182 27.01 27.70 6.03
N GLY A 183 25.71 27.76 6.30
CA GLY A 183 25.06 26.92 7.32
C GLY A 183 25.28 25.42 7.07
N ARG A 184 25.30 24.65 8.16
CA ARG A 184 25.44 23.18 8.12
C ARG A 184 24.11 22.54 8.47
N GLY A 185 23.62 21.68 7.59
CA GLY A 185 22.40 20.90 7.82
C GLY A 185 22.74 19.43 8.08
N LEU A 186 22.02 18.82 9.02
CA LEU A 186 22.01 17.38 9.23
C LEU A 186 20.85 16.77 8.42
N PHE A 187 21.18 15.82 7.55
CA PHE A 187 20.22 15.18 6.65
C PHE A 187 20.15 13.69 6.89
N THR A 188 19.05 13.10 6.45
CA THR A 188 18.92 11.65 6.32
C THR A 188 18.24 11.31 5.00
N ARG A 189 18.38 10.07 4.55
CA ARG A 189 17.63 9.56 3.41
C ARG A 189 16.36 8.88 3.90
N VAL A 190 15.24 9.28 3.30
CA VAL A 190 13.92 8.73 3.57
C VAL A 190 13.49 7.91 2.37
N GLU A 191 12.88 6.77 2.66
CA GLU A 191 12.30 5.89 1.66
C GLU A 191 10.78 5.94 1.73
N GLN A 192 10.13 6.07 0.58
CA GLN A 192 8.68 5.96 0.42
C GLN A 192 8.35 4.90 -0.62
N CYS A 193 7.32 4.11 -0.33
CA CYS A 193 6.81 3.08 -1.23
C CYS A 193 5.38 3.40 -1.64
N PHE A 194 5.11 3.35 -2.93
CA PHE A 194 3.79 3.60 -3.48
C PHE A 194 3.56 2.82 -4.78
N THR A 195 2.32 2.73 -5.20
CA THR A 195 1.88 2.05 -6.40
C THR A 195 1.44 3.07 -7.44
N ARG A 196 1.12 2.60 -8.65
CA ARG A 196 0.49 3.43 -9.69
C ARG A 196 -0.85 4.04 -9.25
N HIS A 197 -1.51 3.48 -8.24
CA HIS A 197 -2.82 3.91 -7.76
C HIS A 197 -2.76 5.00 -6.68
N ASN A 198 -1.58 5.29 -6.14
CA ASN A 198 -1.40 6.27 -5.05
C ASN A 198 -0.07 7.04 -5.17
N VAL A 199 0.20 7.58 -6.35
CA VAL A 199 1.42 8.34 -6.60
C VAL A 199 1.38 9.68 -5.83
N PRO A 200 2.36 9.98 -4.96
CA PRO A 200 2.41 11.25 -4.23
C PRO A 200 2.69 12.41 -5.17
N LYS A 201 2.13 13.59 -4.90
CA LYS A 201 2.35 14.81 -5.70
C LYS A 201 3.83 15.14 -5.93
N ALA A 202 4.67 14.94 -4.91
CA ALA A 202 6.11 15.19 -4.96
C ALA A 202 6.85 14.34 -6.02
N PHE A 203 6.28 13.18 -6.39
CA PHE A 203 6.87 12.20 -7.30
C PHE A 203 5.99 11.91 -8.52
N ALA A 204 4.94 12.68 -8.76
CA ALA A 204 4.02 12.49 -9.89
C ALA A 204 4.77 12.52 -11.23
N TYR A 205 5.60 13.54 -11.44
CA TYR A 205 6.41 13.68 -12.66
C TYR A 205 7.34 12.47 -12.88
N SER A 206 8.10 12.07 -11.86
CA SER A 206 9.06 10.98 -11.97
C SER A 206 8.38 9.63 -12.18
N ALA A 207 7.25 9.39 -11.52
CA ALA A 207 6.44 8.20 -11.74
C ALA A 207 5.90 8.13 -13.17
N GLN A 208 5.36 9.24 -13.72
CA GLN A 208 4.88 9.30 -15.11
C GLN A 208 6.01 9.01 -16.11
N VAL A 209 7.18 9.63 -15.95
CA VAL A 209 8.35 9.35 -16.81
C VAL A 209 8.70 7.86 -16.79
N LEU A 210 8.71 7.23 -15.61
CA LEU A 210 9.03 5.81 -15.46
C LEU A 210 7.96 4.89 -16.05
N GLN A 211 6.68 5.27 -15.97
CA GLN A 211 5.58 4.55 -16.63
C GLN A 211 5.70 4.64 -18.15
N HIS A 212 6.00 5.82 -18.69
CA HIS A 212 6.27 5.99 -20.12
C HIS A 212 7.49 5.19 -20.58
N ALA A 213 8.54 5.12 -19.75
CA ALA A 213 9.72 4.28 -20.02
C ALA A 213 9.34 2.80 -20.09
N ALA A 214 8.54 2.30 -19.14
CA ALA A 214 8.09 0.92 -19.12
C ALA A 214 7.19 0.58 -20.33
N ALA A 215 6.31 1.50 -20.73
CA ALA A 215 5.51 1.36 -21.95
C ALA A 215 6.40 1.33 -23.21
N ALA A 216 7.39 2.22 -23.29
CA ALA A 216 8.33 2.26 -24.41
C ALA A 216 9.16 0.97 -24.54
N ILE A 217 9.55 0.34 -23.42
CA ILE A 217 10.18 -0.99 -23.41
C ILE A 217 9.25 -2.05 -23.99
N SER A 218 7.98 -2.03 -23.58
CA SER A 218 6.96 -2.98 -24.05
C SER A 218 6.73 -2.85 -25.56
N ASP A 219 6.86 -1.63 -26.10
CA ASP A 219 6.76 -1.33 -27.53
C ASP A 219 8.07 -1.59 -28.31
N GLY A 220 9.13 -2.07 -27.65
CA GLY A 220 10.44 -2.30 -28.27
C GLY A 220 11.21 -1.03 -28.66
N ARG A 221 10.85 0.13 -28.09
CA ARG A 221 11.55 1.41 -28.32
C ARG A 221 12.81 1.51 -27.46
N GLN A 222 13.81 2.24 -27.94
CA GLN A 222 15.06 2.49 -27.19
C GLN A 222 15.11 3.86 -26.50
N SER A 223 14.23 4.77 -26.92
CA SER A 223 14.11 6.13 -26.38
C SER A 223 12.68 6.64 -26.48
N PHE A 224 12.37 7.65 -25.66
CA PHE A 224 11.10 8.36 -25.70
C PHE A 224 11.31 9.82 -25.27
N ALA A 225 10.42 10.72 -25.70
CA ALA A 225 10.41 12.11 -25.27
C ALA A 225 9.31 12.33 -24.23
N TYR A 226 9.61 13.10 -23.19
CA TYR A 226 8.66 13.49 -22.17
C TYR A 226 8.96 14.91 -21.67
N HIS A 227 7.98 15.81 -21.76
CA HIS A 227 8.13 17.23 -21.43
C HIS A 227 7.29 17.70 -20.23
N GLY A 228 6.54 16.78 -19.60
CA GLY A 228 5.61 17.10 -18.50
C GLY A 228 4.34 17.80 -18.99
N GLY A 229 3.17 17.30 -18.61
CA GLY A 229 1.91 17.94 -18.98
C GLY A 229 0.70 17.14 -18.53
N GLU A 230 0.08 17.59 -17.44
CA GLU A 230 -1.37 17.56 -17.27
C GLU A 230 -1.78 18.89 -16.63
N GLU A 231 -2.05 19.88 -17.49
CA GLU A 231 -3.17 20.81 -17.38
C GLU A 231 -3.42 21.27 -18.84
N GLU A 232 -4.36 20.61 -19.53
CA GLU A 232 -5.16 21.34 -20.52
C GLU A 232 -6.25 22.07 -19.72
N PRO A 233 -6.26 23.40 -19.70
CA PRO A 233 -7.49 24.15 -19.74
C PRO A 233 -7.64 24.73 -21.15
N SER A 234 -8.72 24.29 -21.80
CA SER A 234 -9.51 25.03 -22.77
C SER A 234 -8.98 26.41 -23.20
N SER A 235 -8.66 26.52 -24.49
CA SER A 235 -8.82 27.69 -25.36
C SER A 235 -8.18 29.04 -24.95
N THR A 236 -7.45 29.59 -25.92
CA THR A 236 -7.14 31.02 -26.15
C THR A 236 -6.20 31.70 -25.15
N ASN A 237 -4.90 31.63 -25.42
CA ASN A 237 -4.11 32.79 -25.88
C ASN A 237 -2.65 32.39 -26.09
N VAL A 238 -2.28 32.18 -27.35
CA VAL A 238 -0.89 31.98 -27.79
C VAL A 238 -0.20 33.34 -27.78
N SER A 239 0.59 33.61 -26.74
CA SER A 239 1.53 34.74 -26.71
C SER A 239 2.74 34.42 -25.85
N SER A 240 3.75 33.82 -26.49
CA SER A 240 5.21 33.98 -26.27
C SER A 240 5.95 32.66 -26.28
N CYS A 241 6.92 32.58 -27.17
CA CYS A 241 7.91 31.52 -27.29
C CYS A 241 8.74 31.41 -26.00
N GLN A 242 8.28 30.63 -25.03
CA GLN A 242 9.15 30.09 -23.98
C GLN A 242 9.54 28.68 -24.41
N LEU A 243 10.83 28.46 -24.66
CA LEU A 243 11.38 27.12 -24.83
C LEU A 243 10.91 26.25 -23.65
N PRO A 244 10.47 24.99 -23.87
CA PRO A 244 10.17 24.11 -22.76
C PRO A 244 11.42 24.00 -21.88
N GLY A 245 11.28 24.30 -20.59
CA GLY A 245 12.39 24.26 -19.63
C GLY A 245 13.12 22.92 -19.69
N SER A 246 14.45 22.92 -19.54
CA SER A 246 15.26 21.70 -19.60
C SER A 246 15.04 20.76 -18.40
N TYR A 247 14.33 21.23 -17.37
CA TYR A 247 13.99 20.48 -16.18
C TYR A 247 12.66 20.95 -15.56
N VAL A 248 12.04 20.06 -14.78
CA VAL A 248 10.89 20.32 -13.91
C VAL A 248 11.36 20.28 -12.46
N VAL A 249 10.85 21.17 -11.62
CA VAL A 249 11.16 21.22 -10.18
C VAL A 249 9.99 20.68 -9.39
N THR A 250 10.22 19.73 -8.49
CA THR A 250 9.21 19.30 -7.52
C THR A 250 9.69 19.58 -6.09
N HIS A 251 8.75 19.90 -5.20
CA HIS A 251 9.03 20.00 -3.78
C HIS A 251 8.93 18.62 -3.12
N LEU A 252 9.96 18.25 -2.37
CA LEU A 252 10.03 17.02 -1.61
C LEU A 252 9.27 17.13 -0.29
N PRO A 253 8.83 16.00 0.30
CA PRO A 253 8.15 15.99 1.59
C PRO A 253 8.96 16.71 2.68
N THR A 254 8.29 17.57 3.43
CA THR A 254 8.91 18.37 4.49
C THR A 254 8.92 17.62 5.83
N ASN A 255 9.98 17.82 6.60
CA ASN A 255 10.04 17.40 7.99
C ASN A 255 9.33 18.42 8.87
N MET A 256 8.34 17.97 9.64
CA MET A 256 7.55 18.81 10.54
C MET A 256 7.72 18.44 12.02
N ALA A 257 8.75 17.65 12.37
CA ALA A 257 8.98 17.23 13.76
C ALA A 257 9.11 18.39 14.77
N PHE A 258 9.46 19.61 14.31
CA PHE A 258 9.73 20.78 15.14
C PHE A 258 8.73 21.94 14.97
N THR A 259 7.70 21.79 14.13
CA THR A 259 6.85 22.92 13.70
C THR A 259 5.49 22.97 14.39
N SER A 260 5.03 21.87 14.98
CA SER A 260 3.75 21.79 15.70
C SER A 260 3.91 21.54 17.19
N ARG A 261 3.12 22.28 17.98
CA ARG A 261 2.89 21.93 19.39
C ARG A 261 2.14 20.59 19.44
N PRO A 262 2.50 19.66 20.32
CA PRO A 262 1.75 18.44 20.51
C PRO A 262 0.29 18.78 20.83
N ASN A 263 -0.63 18.36 19.98
CA ASN A 263 -2.06 18.58 20.22
C ASN A 263 -2.60 17.40 21.01
N TRP A 264 -2.96 17.63 22.27
CA TRP A 264 -3.36 16.59 23.21
C TRP A 264 -4.80 16.18 22.94
N THR A 265 -5.04 15.37 21.91
CA THR A 265 -6.39 14.91 21.56
C THR A 265 -6.62 13.46 21.97
N MET A 266 -7.82 13.16 22.47
CA MET A 266 -8.20 11.78 22.78
C MET A 266 -8.07 10.91 21.53
N PHE A 267 -7.43 9.73 21.61
CA PHE A 267 -7.28 8.82 20.47
C PHE A 267 -8.67 8.55 19.87
N ARG A 268 -8.87 9.11 18.67
CA ARG A 268 -10.06 8.91 17.84
C ARG A 268 -9.55 8.35 16.52
N PRO A 269 -9.91 7.11 16.16
CA PRO A 269 -9.49 6.46 14.90
C PRO A 269 -9.87 7.23 13.63
N SER A 270 -10.77 8.20 13.75
CA SER A 270 -11.11 9.16 12.69
C SER A 270 -11.81 10.39 13.30
N ALA A 271 -11.61 11.56 12.69
CA ALA A 271 -12.33 12.80 13.04
C ALA A 271 -13.83 12.75 12.67
N SER A 272 -14.21 11.90 11.72
CA SER A 272 -15.58 11.72 11.23
C SER A 272 -16.27 10.45 11.77
N SER A 273 -15.55 9.60 12.50
CA SER A 273 -16.13 8.36 13.03
C SER A 273 -16.71 8.58 14.43
N THR A 274 -17.95 8.16 14.62
CA THR A 274 -18.58 7.99 15.95
C THR A 274 -17.98 6.81 16.73
N CYS A 275 -17.10 6.01 16.11
CA CYS A 275 -16.51 4.81 16.71
C CYS A 275 -15.26 5.16 17.54
N ILE A 276 -15.39 5.05 18.86
CA ILE A 276 -14.28 5.15 19.81
C ILE A 276 -13.76 3.73 20.02
N MET A 277 -12.57 3.41 19.50
CA MET A 277 -11.93 2.13 19.83
C MET A 277 -11.32 2.17 21.22
N SER A 278 -11.58 1.14 22.01
CA SER A 278 -10.96 1.02 23.33
C SER A 278 -9.49 0.61 23.20
N PRO A 279 -8.61 1.04 24.12
CA PRO A 279 -7.22 0.56 24.18
C PRO A 279 -7.09 -0.97 24.24
N SER A 280 -8.07 -1.63 24.88
CA SER A 280 -8.18 -3.10 24.94
C SER A 280 -8.44 -3.74 23.58
N ASP A 281 -9.22 -3.10 22.70
CA ASP A 281 -9.47 -3.61 21.35
C ASP A 281 -8.20 -3.56 20.50
N VAL A 282 -7.48 -2.42 20.56
CA VAL A 282 -6.21 -2.23 19.84
C VAL A 282 -5.17 -3.26 20.30
N PHE A 283 -5.05 -3.46 21.62
CA PHE A 283 -4.12 -4.43 22.19
C PHE A 283 -4.48 -5.88 21.80
N SER A 284 -5.76 -6.23 21.84
CA SER A 284 -6.26 -7.55 21.45
C SER A 284 -5.99 -7.85 19.99
N LEU A 285 -6.08 -6.85 19.13
CA LEU A 285 -5.79 -6.97 17.70
C LEU A 285 -4.31 -7.31 17.47
N CYS A 286 -3.38 -6.53 18.04
CA CYS A 286 -1.93 -6.80 17.91
C CYS A 286 -1.49 -8.15 18.50
N ARG A 287 -2.20 -8.66 19.52
CA ARG A 287 -1.93 -9.96 20.14
C ARG A 287 -2.37 -11.16 19.31
N ARG A 288 -3.30 -11.01 18.36
CA ARG A 288 -3.88 -12.11 17.55
C ARG A 288 -3.14 -12.41 16.25
N TYR A 289 -2.39 -11.45 15.73
CA TYR A 289 -1.57 -11.63 14.53
C TYR A 289 -0.51 -12.77 14.56
N PRO A 290 -0.09 -13.35 15.70
CA PRO A 290 0.77 -14.54 15.69
C PRO A 290 0.05 -15.90 15.64
N SER A 291 -1.28 -16.00 15.71
CA SER A 291 -1.97 -17.32 15.77
C SER A 291 -3.06 -17.49 14.71
N ASN A 292 -2.89 -18.51 13.85
CA ASN A 292 -3.80 -18.96 12.77
C ASN A 292 -5.20 -19.44 13.22
N GLN A 293 -5.71 -18.99 14.36
CA GLN A 293 -7.00 -19.43 14.90
C GLN A 293 -7.81 -18.21 15.33
N ALA A 294 -8.66 -17.70 14.45
CA ALA A 294 -9.68 -16.72 14.80
C ALA A 294 -10.99 -17.45 15.13
N SER A 295 -11.40 -17.38 16.40
CA SER A 295 -12.74 -17.79 16.85
C SER A 295 -13.73 -16.62 16.73
N ALA A 296 -14.99 -16.93 16.44
CA ALA A 296 -16.04 -16.06 15.88
C ALA A 296 -16.54 -14.86 16.74
N VAL A 297 -15.96 -14.61 17.92
CA VAL A 297 -16.57 -13.71 18.92
C VAL A 297 -16.14 -12.23 18.80
N VAL A 298 -15.23 -11.86 17.88
CA VAL A 298 -14.78 -10.45 17.69
C VAL A 298 -14.83 -10.01 16.21
N ALA A 299 -15.84 -10.49 15.49
CA ALA A 299 -16.07 -10.15 14.09
C ALA A 299 -16.40 -8.66 13.87
N THR A 300 -16.80 -7.91 14.91
CA THR A 300 -17.25 -6.51 14.83
C THR A 300 -16.12 -5.48 14.96
N SER A 301 -15.16 -5.65 15.89
CA SER A 301 -14.05 -4.68 16.04
C SER A 301 -12.98 -4.82 14.95
N SER A 302 -12.82 -6.02 14.36
CA SER A 302 -11.82 -6.26 13.31
C SER A 302 -12.29 -5.80 11.92
N THR A 303 -13.60 -5.83 11.65
CA THR A 303 -14.19 -5.29 10.40
C THR A 303 -14.09 -3.77 10.37
N LEU A 304 -14.38 -3.09 11.49
CA LEU A 304 -14.30 -1.63 11.58
C LEU A 304 -12.88 -1.08 11.33
N LEU A 305 -11.85 -1.67 11.95
CA LEU A 305 -10.47 -1.29 11.67
C LEU A 305 -10.01 -1.65 10.26
N SER A 306 -10.53 -2.73 9.69
CA SER A 306 -10.18 -3.12 8.32
C SER A 306 -10.63 -2.08 7.30
N GLY A 307 -11.76 -1.39 7.55
CA GLY A 307 -12.26 -0.31 6.68
C GLY A 307 -11.50 1.00 6.83
N LEU A 308 -10.95 1.27 8.02
CA LEU A 308 -10.13 2.44 8.28
C LEU A 308 -8.65 2.23 7.96
N CYS A 309 -8.18 0.98 7.86
CA CYS A 309 -6.78 0.66 7.64
C CYS A 309 -6.40 0.77 6.17
N ARG A 310 -5.56 1.77 5.84
CA ARG A 310 -5.00 1.97 4.50
C ARG A 310 -3.83 1.04 4.22
N VAL A 311 -2.96 0.82 5.20
CA VAL A 311 -1.80 -0.06 5.02
C VAL A 311 -1.65 -0.98 6.22
N GLU A 312 -1.49 -2.27 5.96
CA GLU A 312 -1.16 -3.28 6.96
C GLU A 312 0.15 -3.93 6.59
N TRP A 313 1.07 -4.00 7.53
CA TRP A 313 2.29 -4.78 7.41
C TRP A 313 2.23 -5.99 8.33
N THR A 314 2.60 -7.13 7.77
CA THR A 314 2.84 -8.38 8.47
C THR A 314 4.25 -8.87 8.12
N ARG A 315 4.69 -9.96 8.76
CA ARG A 315 6.00 -10.55 8.46
C ARG A 315 6.13 -11.07 7.02
N THR A 316 5.02 -11.46 6.39
CA THR A 316 5.01 -12.10 5.06
C THR A 316 4.62 -11.14 3.95
N ALA A 317 3.77 -10.15 4.25
CA ALA A 317 3.24 -9.23 3.25
C ALA A 317 2.86 -7.86 3.80
N THR A 318 2.87 -6.86 2.91
CA THR A 318 2.26 -5.54 3.11
C THR A 318 1.01 -5.43 2.26
N PHE A 319 -0.14 -5.12 2.86
CA PHE A 319 -1.42 -4.88 2.20
C PHE A 319 -1.67 -3.36 2.13
N MET A 320 -2.02 -2.86 0.96
CA MET A 320 -2.37 -1.45 0.71
C MET A 320 -3.77 -1.38 0.12
N ALA A 321 -4.68 -0.81 0.88
CA ALA A 321 -6.08 -0.62 0.54
C ALA A 321 -6.31 0.77 -0.06
N PHE A 322 -6.97 0.82 -1.21
CA PHE A 322 -7.28 2.06 -1.92
C PHE A 322 -8.79 2.33 -1.93
N PRO A 323 -9.21 3.62 -1.93
CA PRO A 323 -10.62 3.99 -2.04
C PRO A 323 -11.32 3.44 -3.28
N SER A 324 -10.57 3.14 -4.34
CA SER A 324 -11.05 2.47 -5.57
C SER A 324 -11.44 1.00 -5.38
N GLN A 325 -11.53 0.51 -4.13
CA GLN A 325 -11.85 -0.88 -3.76
C GLN A 325 -10.83 -1.89 -4.32
N LEU A 326 -9.61 -1.42 -4.56
CA LEU A 326 -8.46 -2.21 -4.94
C LEU A 326 -7.57 -2.42 -3.73
N VAL A 327 -7.07 -3.63 -3.55
CA VAL A 327 -6.02 -3.92 -2.56
C VAL A 327 -4.78 -4.40 -3.29
N CYS A 328 -3.68 -3.66 -3.19
CA CYS A 328 -2.37 -4.12 -3.66
C CYS A 328 -1.59 -4.72 -2.50
N VAL A 329 -0.99 -5.88 -2.71
CA VAL A 329 -0.21 -6.60 -1.71
C VAL A 329 1.22 -6.74 -2.22
N HIS A 330 2.20 -6.47 -1.38
CA HIS A 330 3.60 -6.84 -1.61
C HIS A 330 3.95 -8.03 -0.73
N VAL A 331 4.32 -9.14 -1.36
CA VAL A 331 4.76 -10.36 -0.68
C VAL A 331 6.28 -10.29 -0.51
N HIS A 332 6.75 -10.21 0.75
CA HIS A 332 8.16 -9.93 1.04
C HIS A 332 9.09 -11.12 0.75
N VAL A 333 8.54 -12.33 0.75
CA VAL A 333 9.33 -13.57 0.69
C VAL A 333 9.92 -13.82 -0.70
N ASP A 334 9.16 -13.51 -1.75
CA ASP A 334 9.53 -13.72 -3.15
C ASP A 334 9.58 -12.42 -3.97
N ASP A 335 9.31 -11.29 -3.31
CA ASP A 335 9.21 -9.95 -3.91
C ASP A 335 8.15 -9.86 -5.03
N SER A 336 7.06 -10.61 -4.89
CA SER A 336 5.91 -10.57 -5.80
C SER A 336 4.85 -9.58 -5.32
N ALA A 337 3.92 -9.23 -6.21
CA ALA A 337 2.78 -8.38 -5.90
C ALA A 337 1.45 -9.05 -6.25
N ILE A 338 0.44 -8.88 -5.39
CA ILE A 338 -0.93 -9.36 -5.66
C ILE A 338 -1.86 -8.15 -5.71
N GLU A 339 -2.57 -7.96 -6.82
CA GLU A 339 -3.67 -6.99 -6.90
C GLU A 339 -5.00 -7.73 -6.75
N CYS A 340 -5.78 -7.39 -5.72
CA CYS A 340 -7.13 -7.91 -5.50
C CYS A 340 -8.14 -6.84 -5.92
N THR A 341 -9.02 -7.19 -6.86
CA THR A 341 -10.10 -6.32 -7.32
C THR A 341 -11.40 -6.60 -6.55
N ARG A 342 -12.37 -5.68 -6.65
CA ARG A 342 -13.71 -5.85 -6.06
C ARG A 342 -14.40 -7.14 -6.52
N SER A 343 -14.26 -7.48 -7.79
CA SER A 343 -14.83 -8.69 -8.41
C SER A 343 -14.23 -10.00 -7.86
N GLY A 344 -13.20 -9.93 -7.00
CA GLY A 344 -12.62 -11.11 -6.34
C GLY A 344 -11.57 -11.82 -7.18
N PHE A 345 -11.02 -11.14 -8.19
CA PHE A 345 -9.85 -11.62 -8.93
C PHE A 345 -8.57 -11.16 -8.26
N PHE A 346 -7.59 -12.07 -8.23
CA PHE A 346 -6.24 -11.82 -7.77
C PHE A 346 -5.29 -11.87 -8.95
N HIS A 347 -4.56 -10.78 -9.20
CA HIS A 347 -3.45 -10.73 -10.16
C HIS A 347 -2.13 -10.82 -9.41
N HIS A 348 -1.51 -12.00 -9.43
CA HIS A 348 -0.25 -12.28 -8.76
C HIS A 348 0.91 -12.19 -9.76
N ARG A 349 1.67 -11.10 -9.64
CA ARG A 349 2.74 -10.73 -10.57
C ARG A 349 4.12 -10.82 -9.93
N ARG A 350 5.09 -11.23 -10.74
CA ARG A 350 6.51 -11.13 -10.44
C ARG A 350 7.27 -10.84 -11.73
N GLY A 351 7.73 -9.61 -11.89
CA GLY A 351 8.30 -9.14 -13.15
C GLY A 351 7.32 -9.33 -14.31
N ALA A 352 7.75 -9.98 -15.39
CA ALA A 352 6.89 -10.23 -16.56
C ALA A 352 5.87 -11.37 -16.38
N GLN A 353 5.93 -12.14 -15.27
CA GLN A 353 5.02 -13.24 -15.03
C GLN A 353 3.77 -12.75 -14.30
N ASP A 354 2.58 -13.15 -14.78
CA ASP A 354 1.28 -12.81 -14.20
C ASP A 354 0.42 -14.06 -14.08
N HIS A 355 -0.06 -14.34 -12.88
CA HIS A 355 -1.02 -15.41 -12.59
C HIS A 355 -2.31 -14.78 -12.10
N CYS A 356 -3.43 -15.11 -12.75
CA CYS A 356 -4.75 -14.68 -12.32
C CYS A 356 -5.50 -15.86 -11.72
N TYR A 357 -6.16 -15.65 -10.59
CA TYR A 357 -7.03 -16.65 -9.96
C TYR A 357 -8.15 -15.99 -9.16
N THR A 358 -9.19 -16.75 -8.85
CA THR A 358 -10.35 -16.31 -8.05
C THR A 358 -10.28 -16.87 -6.63
N VAL A 359 -11.18 -16.43 -5.74
CA VAL A 359 -11.28 -16.93 -4.35
C VAL A 359 -11.44 -18.45 -4.28
N ASP A 360 -12.18 -19.04 -5.23
CA ASP A 360 -12.44 -20.48 -5.27
C ASP A 360 -11.31 -21.29 -5.94
N ALA A 361 -10.34 -20.60 -6.56
CA ALA A 361 -9.27 -21.19 -7.35
C ALA A 361 -7.88 -20.72 -6.91
N ILE A 362 -7.73 -20.27 -5.66
CA ILE A 362 -6.41 -19.89 -5.12
C ILE A 362 -5.50 -21.12 -5.14
N PRO A 363 -4.27 -21.02 -5.67
CA PRO A 363 -3.38 -22.16 -5.73
C PRO A 363 -2.97 -22.62 -4.33
N SER A 364 -2.90 -23.94 -4.13
CA SER A 364 -2.48 -24.53 -2.85
C SER A 364 -1.02 -24.25 -2.49
N HIS A 365 -0.22 -23.82 -3.47
CA HIS A 365 1.18 -23.48 -3.33
C HIS A 365 1.44 -22.11 -4.00
N PRO A 366 2.38 -21.31 -3.47
CA PRO A 366 2.73 -20.05 -4.09
C PRO A 366 3.25 -20.29 -5.52
N PRO A 367 2.78 -19.53 -6.52
CA PRO A 367 3.16 -19.73 -7.93
C PRO A 367 4.61 -19.35 -8.20
N PHE A 368 5.21 -18.52 -7.34
CA PHE A 368 6.60 -18.13 -7.44
C PHE A 368 7.42 -18.82 -6.35
N HIS A 369 8.47 -19.51 -6.77
CA HIS A 369 9.43 -20.06 -5.81
C HIS A 369 10.30 -18.94 -5.23
N PRO A 370 10.57 -18.99 -3.91
CA PRO A 370 11.58 -18.13 -3.30
C PRO A 370 12.92 -18.32 -4.02
N GLN A 371 13.80 -17.31 -3.96
CA GLN A 371 15.17 -17.46 -4.44
C GLN A 371 15.84 -18.70 -3.82
N PRO A 372 16.82 -19.35 -4.49
CA PRO A 372 17.34 -20.68 -4.12
C PRO A 372 17.91 -20.82 -2.68
N ASN A 373 18.02 -19.73 -1.91
CA ASN A 373 18.53 -19.70 -0.54
C ASN A 373 17.46 -19.33 0.52
N VAL A 374 16.18 -19.19 0.15
CA VAL A 374 15.11 -18.79 1.06
C VAL A 374 14.22 -19.99 1.39
N THR A 375 14.32 -20.49 2.61
CA THR A 375 13.52 -21.62 3.16
C THR A 375 12.15 -21.20 3.69
N LEU A 376 11.79 -19.92 3.56
CA LEU A 376 10.52 -19.39 4.03
C LEU A 376 9.43 -19.71 3.01
N PHE A 377 8.47 -20.54 3.42
CA PHE A 377 7.21 -20.73 2.72
C PHE A 377 6.19 -19.73 3.26
N TYR A 378 5.38 -19.16 2.37
CA TYR A 378 4.23 -18.34 2.75
C TYR A 378 2.94 -19.00 2.27
N ASP A 379 1.86 -18.75 3.01
CA ASP A 379 0.53 -19.21 2.66
C ASP A 379 -0.15 -18.17 1.76
N VAL A 380 -0.13 -18.43 0.44
CA VAL A 380 -0.79 -17.58 -0.55
C VAL A 380 -2.29 -17.50 -0.33
N THR A 381 -2.92 -18.55 0.22
CA THR A 381 -4.35 -18.58 0.53
C THR A 381 -4.68 -17.59 1.64
N ASP A 382 -3.92 -17.60 2.73
CA ASP A 382 -4.13 -16.63 3.81
C ASP A 382 -3.93 -15.18 3.31
N ILE A 383 -2.91 -14.93 2.48
CA ILE A 383 -2.67 -13.59 1.91
C ILE A 383 -3.86 -13.15 1.04
N CYS A 384 -4.32 -13.99 0.12
CA CYS A 384 -5.42 -13.66 -0.78
C CYS A 384 -6.74 -13.48 -0.02
N LEU A 385 -7.05 -14.34 0.95
CA LEU A 385 -8.26 -14.20 1.77
C LEU A 385 -8.21 -12.93 2.63
N ARG A 386 -7.05 -12.54 3.15
CA ARG A 386 -6.88 -11.25 3.84
C ARG A 386 -7.09 -10.07 2.89
N ALA A 387 -6.54 -10.10 1.69
CA ALA A 387 -6.74 -9.06 0.69
C ALA A 387 -8.23 -8.93 0.31
N LYS A 388 -8.91 -10.06 0.10
CA LYS A 388 -10.34 -10.09 -0.22
C LYS A 388 -11.21 -9.53 0.90
N ARG A 389 -10.99 -9.95 2.15
CA ARG A 389 -11.69 -9.38 3.32
C ARG A 389 -11.56 -7.86 3.37
N ARG A 390 -10.39 -7.32 3.03
CA ARG A 390 -10.17 -5.86 2.97
C ARG A 390 -10.93 -5.20 1.83
N CYS A 391 -10.93 -5.78 0.62
CA CYS A 391 -11.75 -5.32 -0.49
C CYS A 391 -13.24 -5.31 -0.14
N ASP A 392 -13.73 -6.33 0.56
CA ASP A 392 -15.15 -6.45 0.96
C ASP A 392 -15.53 -5.35 1.95
N VAL A 393 -14.69 -5.11 2.97
CA VAL A 393 -14.94 -4.04 3.94
C VAL A 393 -14.91 -2.66 3.29
N LEU A 394 -14.02 -2.39 2.32
CA LEU A 394 -14.03 -1.13 1.56
C LEU A 394 -15.30 -0.96 0.74
N THR A 395 -15.92 -2.07 0.32
CA THR A 395 -17.17 -2.06 -0.44
C THR A 395 -18.35 -1.75 0.48
N GLU A 396 -18.38 -2.34 1.67
CA GLU A 396 -19.42 -2.12 2.68
C GLU A 396 -19.34 -0.73 3.33
N ALA A 397 -18.12 -0.22 3.53
CA ALA A 397 -17.86 1.07 4.18
C ALA A 397 -18.04 2.28 3.25
N SER A 398 -18.61 2.13 2.05
CA SER A 398 -19.01 3.23 1.18
C SER A 398 -20.51 3.50 1.42
N PRO A 399 -20.89 4.43 2.31
CA PRO A 399 -22.28 4.81 2.49
C PRO A 399 -22.70 5.69 1.30
N ALA A 400 -23.99 5.68 1.01
CA ALA A 400 -24.68 6.50 0.03
C ALA A 400 -24.65 8.02 0.34
N ASP A 401 -23.51 8.59 0.70
CA ASP A 401 -23.31 10.03 0.95
C ASP A 401 -22.71 10.72 -0.28
N ASN A 402 -23.39 10.54 -1.41
CA ASN A 402 -23.33 11.48 -2.51
C ASN A 402 -24.80 11.85 -2.80
N PRO A 403 -25.22 13.11 -2.58
CA PRO A 403 -26.58 13.54 -2.94
C PRO A 403 -26.81 13.47 -4.46
N ASP A 404 -25.74 13.29 -5.23
CA ASP A 404 -25.78 12.73 -6.58
C ASP A 404 -25.71 11.20 -6.49
N ALA A 405 -26.90 10.60 -6.40
CA ALA A 405 -27.17 9.17 -6.39
C ALA A 405 -26.26 8.35 -7.33
N PRO A 406 -25.99 7.07 -6.99
CA PRO A 406 -25.09 6.21 -7.72
C PRO A 406 -25.51 6.16 -9.18
N LEU A 407 -24.54 6.28 -10.08
CA LEU A 407 -24.69 5.60 -11.35
C LEU A 407 -24.73 4.11 -11.01
N LEU A 408 -25.94 3.60 -10.74
CA LEU A 408 -26.33 2.24 -11.09
C LEU A 408 -25.83 2.11 -12.53
N LEU A 409 -24.66 1.48 -12.70
CA LEU A 409 -24.14 1.13 -14.02
C LEU A 409 -25.33 0.50 -14.73
N ALA A 410 -25.74 1.10 -15.86
CA ALA A 410 -26.99 0.72 -16.48
C ALA A 410 -26.98 -0.81 -16.65
N PRO A 411 -28.09 -1.53 -16.45
CA PRO A 411 -28.09 -3.01 -16.42
C PRO A 411 -27.50 -3.67 -17.67
N HIS A 412 -27.36 -2.91 -18.76
CA HIS A 412 -26.80 -3.34 -20.03
C HIS A 412 -25.44 -2.72 -20.37
N GLN A 413 -24.87 -1.90 -19.49
CA GLN A 413 -23.55 -1.34 -19.64
C GLN A 413 -22.51 -2.45 -19.48
N VAL A 414 -21.67 -2.64 -20.49
CA VAL A 414 -20.52 -3.52 -20.42
C VAL A 414 -19.47 -2.84 -19.54
N VAL A 415 -19.16 -3.45 -18.41
CA VAL A 415 -18.16 -2.98 -17.44
C VAL A 415 -16.78 -3.51 -17.80
N GLU A 416 -16.74 -4.70 -18.40
CA GLU A 416 -15.50 -5.36 -18.77
C GLU A 416 -15.72 -6.23 -20.00
N GLU A 417 -14.79 -6.19 -20.95
CA GLU A 417 -14.79 -7.00 -22.16
C GLU A 417 -13.40 -7.60 -22.38
N GLN A 418 -13.32 -8.92 -22.56
CA GLN A 418 -12.06 -9.63 -22.73
C GLN A 418 -12.13 -10.58 -23.92
N HIS A 419 -11.12 -10.50 -24.79
CA HIS A 419 -10.90 -11.44 -25.88
C HIS A 419 -9.91 -12.52 -25.46
N THR A 420 -10.32 -13.78 -25.53
CA THR A 420 -9.48 -14.94 -25.20
C THR A 420 -9.43 -15.94 -26.36
N PRO A 421 -8.51 -16.92 -26.34
CA PRO A 421 -8.53 -18.03 -27.29
C PRO A 421 -9.83 -18.86 -27.26
N MET A 422 -10.65 -18.77 -26.21
CA MET A 422 -11.89 -19.54 -26.08
C MET A 422 -13.13 -18.78 -26.55
N GLY A 423 -13.09 -17.44 -26.53
CA GLY A 423 -14.23 -16.61 -26.87
C GLY A 423 -14.12 -15.17 -26.36
N LEU A 424 -15.22 -14.43 -26.53
CA LEU A 424 -15.41 -13.07 -26.03
C LEU A 424 -16.19 -13.11 -24.71
N PHE A 425 -15.62 -12.55 -23.66
CA PHE A 425 -16.20 -12.49 -22.32
C PHE A 425 -16.64 -11.06 -22.04
N ARG A 426 -17.84 -10.88 -21.50
CA ARG A 426 -18.42 -9.58 -21.15
C ARG A 426 -19.03 -9.63 -19.76
N ALA A 427 -18.67 -8.69 -18.90
CA ALA A 427 -19.36 -8.46 -17.63
C ALA A 427 -20.22 -7.20 -17.73
N PHE A 428 -21.41 -7.23 -17.14
CA PHE A 428 -22.39 -6.15 -17.16
C PHE A 428 -22.50 -5.46 -15.81
N GLY A 429 -22.96 -4.20 -15.81
CA GLY A 429 -23.15 -3.35 -14.62
C GLY A 429 -24.04 -3.94 -13.54
N ASP A 430 -24.93 -4.86 -13.92
CA ASP A 430 -25.81 -5.58 -13.00
C ASP A 430 -25.21 -6.90 -12.47
N GLY A 431 -23.94 -7.19 -12.76
CA GLY A 431 -23.24 -8.39 -12.31
C GLY A 431 -23.41 -9.60 -13.21
N ARG A 432 -24.20 -9.52 -14.29
CA ARG A 432 -24.29 -10.63 -15.27
C ARG A 432 -22.98 -10.79 -16.03
N VAL A 433 -22.69 -12.03 -16.40
CA VAL A 433 -21.56 -12.36 -17.29
C VAL A 433 -22.09 -13.04 -18.55
N ARG A 434 -21.63 -12.62 -19.73
CA ARG A 434 -21.86 -13.32 -20.99
C ARG A 434 -20.56 -13.76 -21.62
N VAL A 435 -20.59 -14.95 -22.21
CA VAL A 435 -19.47 -15.52 -22.95
C VAL A 435 -19.97 -15.93 -24.32
N LEU A 436 -19.38 -15.39 -25.37
CA LEU A 436 -19.54 -15.86 -26.74
C LEU A 436 -18.34 -16.74 -27.09
N PHE A 437 -18.57 -18.05 -27.15
CA PHE A 437 -17.54 -19.02 -27.51
C PHE A 437 -17.26 -19.02 -29.02
N ARG A 438 -16.10 -19.54 -29.41
CA ARG A 438 -15.71 -19.68 -30.82
C ARG A 438 -16.65 -20.55 -31.64
N ASP A 439 -17.32 -21.53 -31.01
CA ASP A 439 -18.33 -22.36 -31.67
C ASP A 439 -19.68 -21.64 -31.83
N ARG A 440 -19.75 -20.35 -31.49
CA ARG A 440 -20.95 -19.49 -31.48
C ARG A 440 -21.95 -19.83 -30.37
N ALA A 441 -21.57 -20.70 -29.42
CA ALA A 441 -22.37 -20.87 -28.22
C ALA A 441 -22.33 -19.59 -27.37
N ILE A 442 -23.44 -19.24 -26.72
CA ILE A 442 -23.52 -18.09 -25.82
C ILE A 442 -23.89 -18.58 -24.43
N LEU A 443 -23.02 -18.36 -23.45
CA LEU A 443 -23.33 -18.55 -22.04
C LEU A 443 -23.74 -17.20 -21.44
N SER A 444 -24.85 -17.16 -20.72
CA SER A 444 -25.28 -16.03 -19.90
C SER A 444 -25.40 -16.52 -18.46
N MET A 445 -24.62 -15.95 -17.55
CA MET A 445 -24.65 -16.24 -16.13
C MET A 445 -25.37 -15.11 -15.40
N ASP A 446 -26.21 -15.49 -14.43
CA ASP A 446 -26.92 -14.54 -13.58
C ASP A 446 -25.99 -13.83 -12.59
N PRO A 447 -26.40 -12.67 -12.01
CA PRO A 447 -25.56 -11.91 -11.08
C PRO A 447 -25.17 -12.68 -9.81
N GLN A 448 -25.97 -13.69 -9.44
CA GLN A 448 -25.73 -14.50 -8.25
C GLN A 448 -24.87 -15.74 -8.54
N ALA A 449 -24.45 -15.95 -9.80
CA ALA A 449 -23.73 -17.13 -10.27
C ALA A 449 -24.39 -18.46 -9.86
N LYS A 450 -25.73 -18.48 -9.75
CA LYS A 450 -26.52 -19.66 -9.41
C LYS A 450 -27.01 -20.38 -10.65
N PHE A 451 -27.37 -19.62 -11.68
CA PHE A 451 -27.96 -20.14 -12.91
C PHE A 451 -27.20 -19.62 -14.12
N CYS A 452 -27.01 -20.50 -15.10
CA CYS A 452 -26.50 -20.11 -16.40
C CYS A 452 -27.40 -20.61 -17.51
N SER A 453 -27.63 -19.78 -18.50
CA SER A 453 -28.32 -20.12 -19.73
C SER A 453 -27.28 -20.26 -20.84
N LEU A 454 -27.22 -21.43 -21.46
CA LEU A 454 -26.33 -21.74 -22.58
C LEU A 454 -27.18 -21.85 -23.85
N LEU A 455 -26.98 -20.93 -24.78
CA LEU A 455 -27.46 -21.03 -26.15
C LEU A 455 -26.42 -21.82 -26.94
N LEU A 456 -26.78 -23.00 -27.42
CA LEU A 456 -25.91 -23.86 -28.22
C LEU A 456 -25.82 -23.35 -29.67
N PRO A 457 -24.79 -23.77 -30.43
CA PRO A 457 -24.66 -23.43 -31.84
C PRO A 457 -25.84 -23.96 -32.69
N SER A 458 -26.54 -24.98 -32.21
CA SER A 458 -27.77 -25.52 -32.81
C SER A 458 -28.98 -24.59 -32.69
N GLY A 459 -28.90 -23.55 -31.85
CA GLY A 459 -30.01 -22.66 -31.52
C GLY A 459 -30.79 -23.08 -30.28
N ASP A 460 -30.48 -24.24 -29.69
CA ASP A 460 -31.14 -24.72 -28.47
C ASP A 460 -30.68 -23.91 -27.25
N SER A 461 -31.61 -23.52 -26.39
CA SER A 461 -31.32 -22.82 -25.14
C SER A 461 -31.50 -23.77 -23.95
N ILE A 462 -30.47 -23.88 -23.12
CA ILE A 462 -30.44 -24.77 -21.96
C ILE A 462 -30.14 -23.94 -20.71
N THR A 463 -30.98 -24.06 -19.67
CA THR A 463 -30.70 -23.46 -18.36
C THR A 463 -30.14 -24.52 -17.43
N LEU A 464 -29.00 -24.22 -16.81
CA LEU A 464 -28.25 -25.12 -15.93
C LEU A 464 -27.99 -24.43 -14.59
N LEU A 465 -27.85 -25.24 -13.55
CA LEU A 465 -27.30 -24.78 -12.27
C LEU A 465 -25.78 -24.61 -12.45
N ALA A 466 -25.26 -23.43 -12.14
CA ALA A 466 -23.85 -23.10 -12.37
C ALA A 466 -22.90 -24.02 -11.57
N THR A 467 -23.35 -24.53 -10.43
CA THR A 467 -22.57 -25.42 -9.53
C THR A 467 -22.58 -26.89 -9.95
N ALA A 468 -23.54 -27.35 -10.76
CA ALA A 468 -23.68 -28.76 -11.14
C ALA A 468 -24.25 -28.96 -12.56
N PRO A 469 -23.46 -28.72 -13.62
CA PRO A 469 -23.91 -28.97 -14.99
C PRO A 469 -23.91 -30.46 -15.34
N SER A 470 -24.86 -30.88 -16.18
CA SER A 470 -24.89 -32.25 -16.74
C SER A 470 -23.59 -32.60 -17.49
N PRO A 471 -23.10 -33.86 -17.45
CA PRO A 471 -21.80 -34.26 -18.04
C PRO A 471 -21.59 -33.86 -19.50
N GLN A 472 -22.66 -33.81 -20.29
CA GLN A 472 -22.64 -33.47 -21.72
C GLN A 472 -22.28 -32.00 -22.01
N HIS A 473 -22.49 -31.10 -21.03
CA HIS A 473 -22.27 -29.66 -21.17
C HIS A 473 -21.06 -29.15 -20.36
N ALA A 474 -20.35 -30.04 -19.67
CA ALA A 474 -19.19 -29.72 -18.84
C ALA A 474 -18.03 -29.06 -19.63
N ARG A 475 -17.94 -29.28 -20.95
CA ARG A 475 -16.93 -28.66 -21.83
C ARG A 475 -17.03 -27.13 -21.89
N TYR A 476 -18.23 -26.58 -21.72
CA TYR A 476 -18.46 -25.13 -21.70
C TYR A 476 -18.13 -24.49 -20.33
N ARG A 477 -17.91 -25.32 -19.29
CA ARG A 477 -17.37 -24.91 -17.98
C ARG A 477 -15.89 -25.23 -17.82
N LYS A 478 -15.25 -25.98 -18.75
CA LYS A 478 -13.81 -26.31 -18.69
C LYS A 478 -12.87 -25.12 -18.92
N VAL A 479 -13.39 -23.90 -18.83
CA VAL A 479 -12.60 -22.73 -18.44
C VAL A 479 -12.47 -22.81 -16.92
N ARG A 480 -11.51 -23.63 -16.45
CA ARG A 480 -11.06 -23.56 -15.06
C ARG A 480 -10.41 -22.19 -14.91
N TYR A 481 -11.10 -21.32 -14.16
CA TYR A 481 -10.63 -20.01 -13.73
C TYR A 481 -9.35 -20.12 -12.91
#